data_AF-A0A2H5B4I7-F1
#
_entry.id   AF-A0A2H5B4I7-F1
#
_cell.length_a   1.000
_cell.length_b   1.000
_cell.length_c   1.000
_cell.angle_alpha   90.00
_cell.angle_beta   90.00
_cell.angle_gamma   90.00
#
_symmetry.space_group_name_H-M   'P 1'
#
loop_
_entity.id
_entity.type
_entity.pdbx_description
1 polymer ?
#
loop_
_entity_poly.entity_id
_entity_poly.type
_entity_poly.pdbx_seq_one_letter_code
_entity_poly.pdbx_strand_id
1 'polypeptide(L)'
;MRATITTKPAQPRSATTSTRRAEQDEPRRSALGPAAVSPAAFGRAALGTAVRGAVGLPLAVAAVPLALTGGARRAARVQLAVLRRFSPQRVRPGAPTANPVRVLAHSLLAVLPALAAFAATAVGAFTVYSGYLYFLRPDASFALGHPFTADRHFDDAWGGPTLVGAWLTHSLVALGIQVLALGAVHLLTAVQDRAARLLLAPASVSAADPAPVPVPATAAASR
;
A
#
# COMPACT_ATOMS: atom_id res chain seq x y z
N MET A 1 -48.69 44.56 34.20
CA MET A 1 -48.16 43.96 32.96
C MET A 1 -47.19 44.96 32.33
N ARG A 2 -45.88 44.72 32.43
CA ARG A 2 -44.81 45.61 31.93
C ARG A 2 -44.13 44.89 30.76
N ALA A 3 -44.22 45.45 29.56
CA ALA A 3 -43.58 44.92 28.37
C ALA A 3 -42.15 45.44 28.27
N THR A 4 -41.17 44.56 28.39
CA THR A 4 -39.74 44.87 28.20
C THR A 4 -39.39 44.64 26.74
N ILE A 5 -39.15 45.72 26.00
CA ILE A 5 -38.70 45.70 24.61
C ILE A 5 -37.17 45.61 24.61
N THR A 6 -36.63 44.45 24.27
CA THR A 6 -35.19 44.21 24.13
C THR A 6 -34.74 44.63 22.73
N THR A 7 -34.08 45.77 22.62
CA THR A 7 -33.46 46.26 21.38
C THR A 7 -32.16 45.51 21.09
N LYS A 8 -32.13 44.84 19.93
CA LYS A 8 -30.98 44.11 19.36
C LYS A 8 -29.93 45.09 18.83
N PRO A 9 -28.66 45.06 19.28
CA PRO A 9 -27.63 45.92 18.72
C PRO A 9 -27.25 45.47 17.31
N ALA A 10 -27.21 46.44 16.40
CA ALA A 10 -26.79 46.27 15.02
C ALA A 10 -25.30 45.91 14.96
N GLN A 11 -25.01 44.79 14.30
CA GLN A 11 -23.64 44.29 14.12
C GLN A 11 -22.96 45.04 12.96
N PRO A 12 -21.78 45.65 13.17
CA PRO A 12 -21.06 46.34 12.11
C PRO A 12 -20.55 45.34 11.07
N ARG A 13 -21.05 45.47 9.83
CA ARG A 13 -20.53 44.79 8.64
C ARG A 13 -19.12 45.32 8.34
N SER A 14 -18.11 44.60 8.83
CA SER A 14 -16.73 44.81 8.39
C SER A 14 -16.52 44.08 7.06
N ALA A 15 -16.79 44.79 5.98
CA ALA A 15 -16.35 44.45 4.64
C ALA A 15 -14.89 44.88 4.49
N THR A 16 -13.96 43.97 4.72
CA THR A 16 -12.54 44.16 4.38
C THR A 16 -12.02 42.92 3.65
N THR A 17 -12.12 43.00 2.32
CA THR A 17 -10.99 42.78 1.41
C THR A 17 -10.06 41.62 1.76
N SER A 18 -10.50 40.39 1.50
CA SER A 18 -9.64 39.19 1.49
C SER A 18 -9.60 38.56 0.10
N THR A 19 -9.28 39.36 -0.92
CA THR A 19 -9.04 38.90 -2.30
C THR A 19 -7.55 38.75 -2.63
N ARG A 20 -6.63 39.16 -1.74
CA ARG A 20 -5.19 39.21 -2.04
C ARG A 20 -4.37 37.96 -1.64
N ARG A 21 -5.00 36.90 -1.12
CA ARG A 21 -4.31 35.67 -0.67
C ARG A 21 -4.51 34.47 -1.60
N ALA A 22 -5.28 34.62 -2.68
CA ALA A 22 -5.56 33.54 -3.63
C ALA A 22 -4.52 33.42 -4.76
N GLU A 23 -3.70 34.46 -5.02
CA GLU A 23 -2.77 34.47 -6.18
C GLU A 23 -1.31 34.15 -5.84
N GLN A 24 -0.91 34.07 -4.55
CA GLN A 24 0.51 33.86 -4.20
C GLN A 24 0.90 32.39 -3.94
N ASP A 25 -0.02 31.43 -4.01
CA ASP A 25 0.27 30.00 -3.79
C ASP A 25 0.29 29.15 -5.08
N GLU A 26 0.10 29.73 -6.26
CA GLU A 26 0.22 29.03 -7.56
C GLU A 26 1.44 29.53 -8.35
N PRO A 27 2.67 29.03 -8.08
CA PRO A 27 3.46 28.50 -9.20
C PRO A 27 4.44 27.37 -8.83
N ARG A 28 4.37 26.76 -7.63
CA ARG A 28 5.34 25.70 -7.23
C ARG A 28 4.91 24.26 -7.51
N ARG A 29 3.81 24.04 -8.23
CA ARG A 29 3.39 22.68 -8.66
C ARG A 29 3.89 22.29 -10.06
N SER A 30 4.39 23.23 -10.85
CA SER A 30 4.66 23.00 -12.29
C SER A 30 6.08 22.51 -12.62
N ALA A 31 6.96 22.33 -11.62
CA ALA A 31 8.36 21.92 -11.85
C ALA A 31 8.72 20.52 -11.31
N LEU A 32 7.73 19.74 -10.87
CA LEU A 32 7.94 18.31 -10.61
C LEU A 32 7.86 17.55 -11.93
N GLY A 33 8.90 17.67 -12.76
CA GLY A 33 9.15 16.72 -13.84
C GLY A 33 9.13 15.28 -13.27
N PRO A 34 8.92 14.25 -14.10
CA PRO A 34 8.87 12.87 -13.66
C PRO A 34 10.16 12.54 -12.92
N ALA A 35 10.11 12.54 -11.59
CA ALA A 35 11.27 12.30 -10.76
C ALA A 35 11.80 10.92 -11.12
N ALA A 36 13.04 10.85 -11.62
CA ALA A 36 13.66 9.59 -11.98
C ALA A 36 13.64 8.67 -10.76
N VAL A 37 12.86 7.60 -10.83
CA VAL A 37 12.78 6.62 -9.74
C VAL A 37 14.11 5.87 -9.73
N SER A 38 14.91 6.07 -8.68
CA SER A 38 16.16 5.33 -8.57
C SER A 38 15.89 3.80 -8.59
N PRO A 39 16.71 3.00 -9.29
CA PRO A 39 16.55 1.54 -9.32
C PRO A 39 16.50 0.92 -7.92
N ALA A 40 17.28 1.46 -6.98
CA ALA A 40 17.29 1.02 -5.59
C ALA A 40 15.96 1.29 -4.87
N ALA A 41 15.29 2.42 -5.14
CA ALA A 41 13.97 2.71 -4.58
C ALA A 41 12.91 1.78 -5.14
N PHE A 42 12.96 1.50 -6.46
CA PHE A 42 12.07 0.54 -7.10
C PHE A 42 12.25 -0.87 -6.51
N GLY A 43 13.49 -1.36 -6.39
CA GLY A 43 13.77 -2.67 -5.82
C GLY A 43 13.26 -2.83 -4.38
N ARG A 44 13.45 -1.80 -3.54
CA ARG A 44 12.89 -1.81 -2.16
C ARG A 44 11.36 -1.82 -2.16
N ALA A 45 10.72 -1.07 -3.04
CA ALA A 45 9.26 -1.06 -3.16
C ALA A 45 8.72 -2.43 -3.62
N ALA A 46 9.32 -3.01 -4.66
CA ALA A 46 8.95 -4.33 -5.17
C ALA A 46 9.12 -5.42 -4.09
N LEU A 47 10.24 -5.42 -3.37
CA LEU A 47 10.47 -6.34 -2.25
C LEU A 47 9.43 -6.16 -1.14
N GLY A 48 9.12 -4.91 -0.76
CA GLY A 48 8.09 -4.62 0.22
C GLY A 48 6.71 -5.14 -0.20
N THR A 49 6.34 -4.96 -1.47
CA THR A 49 5.11 -5.48 -2.06
C THR A 49 5.08 -7.01 -2.06
N ALA A 50 6.16 -7.68 -2.45
CA ALA A 50 6.25 -9.15 -2.42
C ALA A 50 6.15 -9.71 -0.99
N VAL A 51 6.88 -9.14 -0.03
CA VAL A 51 6.78 -9.53 1.39
C VAL A 51 5.35 -9.33 1.92
N ARG A 52 4.69 -8.23 1.52
CA ARG A 52 3.29 -7.97 1.89
C ARG A 52 2.34 -9.04 1.34
N GLY A 53 2.52 -9.45 0.08
CA GLY A 53 1.76 -10.52 -0.56
C GLY A 53 1.95 -11.87 0.14
N ALA A 54 3.19 -12.22 0.45
CA ALA A 54 3.53 -13.48 1.13
C ALA A 54 2.95 -13.58 2.56
N VAL A 55 2.99 -12.49 3.33
CA VAL A 55 2.57 -12.49 4.74
C VAL A 55 1.07 -12.19 4.91
N GLY A 56 0.41 -11.66 3.88
CA GLY A 56 -1.01 -11.27 3.93
C GLY A 56 -1.97 -12.40 4.29
N LEU A 57 -1.83 -13.57 3.65
CA LEU A 57 -2.71 -14.71 3.88
C LEU A 57 -2.54 -15.33 5.28
N PRO A 58 -1.31 -15.67 5.75
CA PRO A 58 -1.10 -16.14 7.11
C PRO A 58 -1.70 -15.21 8.18
N LEU A 59 -1.57 -13.89 7.99
CA LEU A 59 -2.14 -12.91 8.91
C LEU A 59 -3.67 -12.89 8.90
N ALA A 60 -4.30 -12.98 7.72
CA ALA A 60 -5.75 -13.01 7.62
C ALA A 60 -6.31 -14.28 8.29
N VAL A 61 -5.69 -15.43 8.06
CA VAL A 61 -6.08 -16.71 8.67
C VAL A 61 -5.89 -16.68 10.19
N ALA A 62 -4.75 -16.21 10.69
CA ALA A 62 -4.48 -16.14 12.13
C ALA A 62 -5.37 -15.12 12.86
N ALA A 63 -5.85 -14.08 12.17
CA ALA A 63 -6.71 -13.05 12.77
C ALA A 63 -8.12 -13.56 13.09
N VAL A 64 -8.65 -14.54 12.34
CA VAL A 64 -10.00 -15.09 12.55
C VAL A 64 -10.15 -15.74 13.94
N PRO A 65 -9.37 -16.76 14.34
CA PRO A 65 -9.51 -17.35 15.67
C PRO A 65 -9.16 -16.37 16.78
N LEU A 66 -8.21 -15.46 16.53
CA LEU A 66 -7.84 -14.43 17.50
C LEU A 66 -8.99 -13.43 17.73
N ALA A 67 -9.77 -13.10 16.70
CA ALA A 67 -10.96 -12.26 16.85
C ALA A 67 -12.08 -12.97 17.62
N LEU A 68 -12.30 -14.26 17.33
CA LEU A 68 -13.33 -15.08 17.99
C LEU A 68 -13.05 -15.32 19.49
N THR A 69 -11.78 -15.31 19.90
CA THR A 69 -11.35 -15.51 21.29
C THR A 69 -11.18 -14.21 22.09
N GLY A 70 -11.72 -13.08 21.60
CA GLY A 70 -11.63 -11.77 22.26
C GLY A 70 -10.31 -11.01 22.03
N GLY A 71 -9.38 -11.57 21.26
CA GLY A 71 -8.12 -10.97 20.86
C GLY A 71 -8.21 -9.95 19.72
N ALA A 72 -9.40 -9.45 19.35
CA ALA A 72 -9.62 -8.57 18.20
C ALA A 72 -8.70 -7.34 18.17
N ARG A 73 -8.46 -6.70 19.34
CA ARG A 73 -7.54 -5.55 19.45
C ARG A 73 -6.07 -5.93 19.21
N ARG A 74 -5.67 -7.16 19.54
CA ARG A 74 -4.33 -7.68 19.24
C ARG A 74 -4.22 -7.99 17.75
N ALA A 75 -5.22 -8.64 17.17
CA ALA A 75 -5.29 -8.92 15.73
C ALA A 75 -5.17 -7.63 14.89
N ALA A 76 -6.00 -6.62 15.18
CA ALA A 76 -5.98 -5.34 14.49
C ALA A 76 -4.62 -4.62 14.62
N ARG A 77 -3.99 -4.65 15.81
CA ARG A 77 -2.65 -4.08 16.01
C ARG A 77 -1.59 -4.76 15.15
N VAL A 78 -1.58 -6.09 15.09
CA VAL A 78 -0.62 -6.84 14.28
C VAL A 78 -0.84 -6.57 12.78
N GLN A 79 -2.09 -6.62 12.31
CA GLN A 79 -2.43 -6.30 10.92
C GLN A 79 -1.98 -4.88 10.54
N LEU A 80 -2.25 -3.88 11.38
CA LEU A 80 -1.81 -2.50 11.16
C LEU A 80 -0.29 -2.33 11.25
N ALA A 81 0.41 -3.05 12.12
CA ALA A 81 1.87 -3.00 12.21
C ALA A 81 2.52 -3.50 10.93
N VAL A 82 2.02 -4.60 10.36
CA VAL A 82 2.50 -5.15 9.09
C VAL A 82 2.18 -4.21 7.94
N LEU A 83 0.97 -3.65 7.90
CA LEU A 83 0.58 -2.62 6.93
C LEU A 83 1.53 -1.42 6.98
N ARG A 84 1.84 -0.89 8.17
CA ARG A 84 2.75 0.26 8.32
C ARG A 84 4.18 -0.06 7.87
N ARG A 85 4.63 -1.29 8.07
CA ARG A 85 6.00 -1.69 7.74
C ARG A 85 6.20 -1.89 6.23
N PHE A 86 5.19 -2.43 5.54
CA PHE A 86 5.35 -2.89 4.16
C PHE A 86 4.45 -2.20 3.14
N SER A 87 3.47 -1.39 3.56
CA SER A 87 2.66 -0.61 2.62
C SER A 87 3.45 0.61 2.11
N PRO A 88 3.51 0.83 0.78
CA PRO A 88 4.02 2.07 0.23
C PRO A 88 3.12 3.27 0.57
N GLN A 89 1.84 3.02 0.89
CA GLN A 89 0.91 4.06 1.29
C GLN A 89 1.08 4.31 2.80
N ARG A 90 1.66 5.45 3.16
CA ARG A 90 1.81 5.87 4.56
C ARG A 90 0.44 5.98 5.22
N VAL A 91 0.02 4.95 5.95
CA VAL A 91 -1.20 4.98 6.76
C VAL A 91 -0.95 5.87 7.97
N ARG A 92 -1.75 6.94 8.13
CA ARG A 92 -1.63 7.83 9.30
C ARG A 92 -1.80 7.02 10.59
N PRO A 93 -1.00 7.30 11.63
CA PRO A 93 -1.12 6.61 12.91
C PRO A 93 -2.44 7.00 13.60
N GLY A 94 -3.41 6.09 13.57
CA GLY A 94 -4.62 6.14 14.39
C GLY A 94 -4.64 5.02 15.42
N ALA A 95 -5.39 5.20 16.51
CA ALA A 95 -5.69 4.13 17.43
C ALA A 95 -6.57 3.07 16.74
N PRO A 96 -6.24 1.77 16.79
CA PRO A 96 -7.06 0.73 16.17
C PRO A 96 -8.46 0.70 16.78
N THR A 97 -9.48 0.48 15.95
CA THR A 97 -10.83 0.19 16.46
C THR A 97 -10.82 -1.11 17.26
N ALA A 98 -11.55 -1.13 18.38
CA ALA A 98 -11.70 -2.32 19.22
C ALA A 98 -12.93 -3.17 18.85
N ASN A 99 -13.62 -2.85 17.74
CA ASN A 99 -14.88 -3.49 17.38
C ASN A 99 -14.62 -4.86 16.70
N PRO A 100 -14.99 -5.99 17.32
CA PRO A 100 -14.68 -7.33 16.79
C PRO A 100 -15.40 -7.63 15.46
N VAL A 101 -16.61 -7.09 15.26
CA VAL A 101 -17.39 -7.27 14.01
C VAL A 101 -16.64 -6.65 12.84
N ARG A 102 -16.07 -5.45 13.01
CA ARG A 102 -15.28 -4.79 11.97
C ARG A 102 -14.00 -5.54 11.64
N VAL A 103 -13.33 -6.11 12.65
CA VAL A 103 -12.13 -6.94 12.47
C VAL A 103 -12.44 -8.23 11.73
N LEU A 104 -13.55 -8.89 12.07
CA LEU A 104 -13.99 -10.10 11.38
C LEU A 104 -14.38 -9.80 9.93
N ALA A 105 -15.17 -8.75 9.69
CA ALA A 105 -15.55 -8.30 8.34
C ALA A 105 -14.32 -7.96 7.49
N HIS A 106 -13.34 -7.24 8.05
CA HIS A 106 -12.09 -6.95 7.35
C HIS A 106 -11.33 -8.22 7.03
N SER A 107 -11.22 -9.15 7.98
CA SER A 107 -10.48 -10.40 7.80
C SER A 107 -11.11 -11.23 6.68
N LEU A 108 -12.44 -11.41 6.67
CA LEU A 108 -13.17 -12.13 5.62
C LEU A 108 -13.02 -11.47 4.25
N LEU A 109 -13.21 -10.14 4.17
CA LEU A 109 -13.03 -9.40 2.91
C LEU A 109 -11.59 -9.43 2.41
N ALA A 110 -10.61 -9.53 3.31
CA ALA A 110 -9.20 -9.56 2.97
C ALA A 110 -8.70 -10.96 2.56
N VAL A 111 -9.40 -12.06 2.89
CA VAL A 111 -8.94 -13.43 2.59
C VAL A 111 -8.73 -13.64 1.10
N LEU A 112 -9.73 -13.35 0.27
CA LEU A 112 -9.63 -13.56 -1.18
C LEU A 112 -8.49 -12.77 -1.84
N PRO A 113 -8.36 -11.43 -1.63
CA PRO A 113 -7.22 -10.71 -2.19
C PRO A 113 -5.90 -11.13 -1.55
N ALA A 114 -5.88 -11.61 -0.31
CA ALA A 114 -4.66 -12.14 0.32
C ALA A 114 -4.21 -13.45 -0.31
N LEU A 115 -5.15 -14.36 -0.59
CA LEU A 115 -4.88 -15.62 -1.28
C LEU A 115 -4.36 -15.36 -2.69
N ALA A 116 -5.01 -14.46 -3.44
CA ALA A 116 -4.57 -14.09 -4.79
C ALA A 116 -3.18 -13.44 -4.78
N ALA A 117 -2.90 -12.54 -3.81
CA ALA A 117 -1.58 -11.91 -3.68
C ALA A 117 -0.51 -12.93 -3.26
N PHE A 118 -0.85 -13.88 -2.40
CA PHE A 118 0.05 -14.97 -2.02
C PHE A 118 0.39 -15.85 -3.21
N ALA A 119 -0.62 -16.28 -3.98
CA ALA A 119 -0.44 -17.08 -5.19
C ALA A 119 0.42 -16.34 -6.23
N ALA A 120 0.14 -15.06 -6.49
CA ALA A 120 0.95 -14.25 -7.40
C ALA A 120 2.41 -14.11 -6.92
N THR A 121 2.63 -13.98 -5.61
CA THR A 121 3.98 -13.94 -5.03
C THR A 121 4.69 -15.29 -5.19
N ALA A 122 3.99 -16.40 -4.97
CA ALA A 122 4.52 -17.75 -5.16
C ALA A 122 4.87 -18.01 -6.64
N VAL A 123 4.02 -17.60 -7.58
CA VAL A 123 4.32 -17.61 -9.01
C VAL A 123 5.57 -16.79 -9.29
N GLY A 124 5.67 -15.56 -8.78
CA GLY A 124 6.85 -14.72 -8.95
C GLY A 124 8.14 -15.40 -8.47
N ALA A 125 8.11 -16.03 -7.29
CA ALA A 125 9.23 -16.78 -6.73
C ALA A 125 9.58 -18.03 -7.56
N PHE A 126 8.58 -18.81 -7.98
CA PHE A 126 8.78 -19.94 -8.90
C PHE A 126 9.42 -19.49 -10.21
N THR A 127 9.03 -18.33 -10.72
CA THR A 127 9.54 -17.79 -11.98
C THR A 127 11.00 -17.33 -11.88
N VAL A 128 11.45 -16.85 -10.70
CA VAL A 128 12.88 -16.62 -10.44
C VAL A 128 13.66 -17.92 -10.62
N TYR A 129 13.16 -19.01 -10.02
CA TYR A 129 13.82 -20.32 -10.07
C TYR A 129 13.80 -20.91 -11.48
N SER A 130 12.64 -20.95 -12.14
CA SER A 130 12.49 -21.60 -13.45
C SER A 130 13.06 -20.78 -14.61
N GLY A 131 13.12 -19.45 -14.46
CA GLY A 131 13.62 -18.53 -15.49
C GLY A 131 15.06 -18.12 -15.28
N TYR A 132 15.31 -17.23 -14.31
CA TYR A 132 16.65 -16.65 -14.12
C TYR A 132 17.68 -17.65 -13.64
N LEU A 133 17.26 -18.59 -12.79
CA LEU A 133 18.12 -19.66 -12.28
C LEU A 133 18.03 -20.94 -13.12
N TYR A 134 17.55 -20.85 -14.36
CA TYR A 134 17.38 -22.00 -15.24
C TYR A 134 18.67 -22.83 -15.37
N PHE A 135 19.83 -22.18 -15.49
CA PHE A 135 21.13 -22.84 -15.61
C PHE A 135 21.57 -23.63 -14.36
N LEU A 136 20.97 -23.36 -13.19
CA LEU A 136 21.21 -24.12 -11.96
C LEU A 136 20.33 -25.37 -11.86
N ARG A 137 19.36 -25.53 -12.76
CA ARG A 137 18.52 -26.73 -12.72
C ARG A 137 19.36 -27.95 -13.09
N PRO A 138 19.12 -29.11 -12.47
CA PRO A 138 19.86 -30.33 -12.77
C PRO A 138 19.88 -30.67 -14.28
N ASP A 139 18.77 -30.42 -14.97
CA ASP A 139 18.59 -30.66 -16.41
C ASP A 139 19.25 -29.62 -17.34
N ALA A 140 19.83 -28.54 -16.81
CA ALA A 140 20.57 -27.55 -17.61
C ALA A 140 22.05 -27.45 -17.19
N SER A 141 22.35 -27.89 -15.96
CA SER A 141 23.67 -27.72 -15.33
C SER A 141 24.82 -28.41 -16.09
N PHE A 142 24.57 -29.50 -16.81
CA PHE A 142 25.60 -30.21 -17.59
C PHE A 142 26.12 -29.38 -18.77
N ALA A 143 25.35 -28.41 -19.26
CA ALA A 143 25.75 -27.56 -20.38
C ALA A 143 26.54 -26.31 -19.95
N LEU A 144 26.79 -26.14 -18.65
CA LEU A 144 27.59 -25.01 -18.13
C LEU A 144 29.03 -25.01 -18.66
N GLY A 145 29.57 -26.17 -19.07
CA GLY A 145 30.90 -26.27 -19.67
C GLY A 145 30.99 -25.76 -21.10
N HIS A 146 29.86 -25.64 -21.80
CA HIS A 146 29.80 -25.29 -23.22
C HIS A 146 28.56 -24.43 -23.52
N PRO A 147 28.42 -23.25 -22.88
CA PRO A 147 27.16 -22.50 -22.84
C PRO A 147 26.72 -21.92 -24.19
N PHE A 148 27.66 -21.79 -25.13
CA PHE A 148 27.44 -21.27 -26.49
C PHE A 148 27.45 -22.37 -27.57
N THR A 149 27.69 -23.62 -27.19
CA THR A 149 27.71 -24.74 -28.14
C THR A 149 26.33 -25.38 -28.17
N ALA A 150 25.92 -25.82 -29.37
CA ALA A 150 24.70 -26.60 -29.51
C ALA A 150 24.80 -27.91 -28.70
N ASP A 151 23.80 -28.20 -27.89
CA ASP A 151 23.68 -29.43 -27.10
C ASP A 151 22.33 -30.06 -27.42
N ARG A 152 22.35 -31.36 -27.76
CA ARG A 152 21.18 -32.16 -28.14
C ARG A 152 20.06 -32.14 -27.10
N HIS A 153 20.38 -31.89 -25.83
CA HIS A 153 19.37 -31.80 -24.77
C HIS A 153 18.51 -30.52 -24.89
N PHE A 154 18.92 -29.55 -25.71
CA PHE A 154 18.18 -28.32 -25.99
C PHE A 154 17.62 -28.26 -27.41
N ASP A 155 17.61 -29.37 -28.16
CA ASP A 155 17.10 -29.36 -29.55
C ASP A 155 15.63 -28.91 -29.62
N ASP A 156 14.84 -29.24 -28.59
CA ASP A 156 13.44 -28.82 -28.45
C ASP A 156 13.26 -27.59 -27.52
N ALA A 157 14.36 -26.97 -27.07
CA ALA A 157 14.29 -25.86 -26.14
C ALA A 157 13.90 -24.55 -26.84
N TRP A 158 13.04 -23.77 -26.19
CA TRP A 158 12.74 -22.41 -26.61
C TRP A 158 13.98 -21.54 -26.42
N GLY A 159 14.45 -20.89 -27.49
CA GLY A 159 15.69 -20.10 -27.48
C GLY A 159 16.86 -20.76 -28.22
N GLY A 160 16.65 -21.96 -28.78
CA GLY A 160 17.62 -22.68 -29.62
C GLY A 160 18.49 -23.66 -28.85
N PRO A 161 19.39 -24.38 -29.55
CA PRO A 161 20.11 -25.54 -29.00
C PRO A 161 21.25 -25.16 -28.04
N THR A 162 21.42 -23.87 -27.72
CA THR A 162 22.48 -23.40 -26.83
C THR A 162 21.91 -23.07 -25.46
N LEU A 163 22.68 -23.32 -24.39
CA LEU A 163 22.25 -22.99 -23.03
C LEU A 163 21.96 -21.49 -22.87
N VAL A 164 22.78 -20.61 -23.45
CA VAL A 164 22.58 -19.15 -23.37
C VAL A 164 21.31 -18.71 -24.07
N GLY A 165 21.02 -19.26 -25.25
CA GLY A 165 19.79 -18.98 -25.98
C GLY A 165 18.56 -19.41 -25.18
N ALA A 166 18.56 -20.65 -24.69
CA ALA A 166 17.49 -21.16 -23.84
C ALA A 166 17.30 -20.31 -22.57
N TRP A 167 18.38 -20.03 -21.83
CA TRP A 167 18.35 -19.20 -20.62
C TRP A 167 17.82 -17.80 -20.88
N LEU A 168 18.25 -17.14 -21.96
CA LEU A 168 17.81 -15.79 -22.31
C LEU A 168 16.31 -15.76 -22.58
N THR A 169 15.79 -16.70 -23.38
CA THR A 169 14.36 -16.81 -23.67
C THR A 169 13.55 -17.02 -22.40
N HIS A 170 13.97 -17.94 -21.52
CA HIS A 170 13.29 -18.18 -20.24
C HIS A 170 13.36 -16.96 -19.31
N SER A 171 14.48 -16.23 -19.30
CA SER A 171 14.64 -15.01 -18.51
C SER A 171 13.72 -13.89 -18.97
N LEU A 172 13.51 -13.73 -20.28
CA LEU A 172 12.58 -12.73 -20.82
C LEU A 172 11.12 -13.06 -20.49
N VAL A 173 10.72 -14.33 -20.64
CA VAL A 173 9.40 -14.79 -20.23
C VAL A 173 9.21 -14.58 -18.72
N ALA A 174 10.23 -14.91 -17.93
CA ALA A 174 10.21 -14.74 -16.49
C ALA A 174 10.02 -13.28 -16.07
N LEU A 175 10.72 -12.35 -16.74
CA LEU A 175 10.57 -10.93 -16.51
C LEU A 175 9.13 -10.46 -16.77
N GLY A 176 8.53 -10.88 -17.89
CA GLY A 176 7.14 -10.56 -18.21
C GLY A 176 6.16 -11.03 -17.13
N ILE A 177 6.27 -12.29 -16.71
CA ILE A 177 5.44 -12.86 -15.63
C ILE A 177 5.64 -12.10 -14.32
N GLN A 178 6.88 -11.74 -13.97
CA GLN A 178 7.17 -11.01 -12.73
C GLN A 178 6.59 -9.60 -12.71
N VAL A 179 6.66 -8.87 -13.83
CA VAL A 179 6.03 -7.55 -13.95
C VAL A 179 4.52 -7.67 -13.69
N LEU A 180 3.86 -8.65 -14.31
CA LEU A 180 2.43 -8.90 -14.11
C LEU A 180 2.11 -9.32 -12.67
N ALA A 181 2.90 -10.23 -12.09
CA ALA A 181 2.70 -10.71 -10.73
C ALA A 181 2.87 -9.59 -9.71
N LEU A 182 3.93 -8.77 -9.82
CA LEU A 182 4.15 -7.62 -8.93
C LEU A 182 3.07 -6.56 -9.09
N GLY A 183 2.61 -6.30 -10.33
CA GLY A 183 1.47 -5.43 -10.59
C GLY A 183 0.19 -5.93 -9.91
N ALA A 184 -0.11 -7.23 -10.03
CA ALA A 184 -1.26 -7.84 -9.37
C ALA A 184 -1.17 -7.75 -7.84
N VAL A 185 -0.02 -8.09 -7.24
CA VAL A 185 0.19 -7.98 -5.80
C VAL A 185 0.05 -6.52 -5.34
N HIS A 186 0.57 -5.56 -6.10
CA HIS A 186 0.41 -4.14 -5.80
C HIS A 186 -1.06 -3.70 -5.76
N LEU A 187 -1.85 -4.08 -6.77
CA LEU A 187 -3.28 -3.75 -6.83
C LEU A 187 -4.06 -4.42 -5.69
N LEU A 188 -3.83 -5.70 -5.45
CA LEU A 188 -4.52 -6.47 -4.41
C LEU A 188 -4.20 -5.93 -3.00
N THR A 189 -2.94 -5.57 -2.75
CA THR A 189 -2.54 -4.97 -1.48
C THR A 189 -3.10 -3.55 -1.32
N ALA A 190 -3.23 -2.77 -2.39
CA ALA A 190 -3.91 -1.48 -2.34
C ALA A 190 -5.41 -1.61 -1.98
N VAL A 191 -6.09 -2.65 -2.48
CA VAL A 191 -7.48 -2.97 -2.10
C VAL A 191 -7.55 -3.34 -0.61
N GLN A 192 -6.63 -4.18 -0.13
CA GLN A 192 -6.55 -4.54 1.29
C GLN A 192 -6.30 -3.31 2.18
N ASP A 193 -5.41 -2.42 1.77
CA ASP A 193 -5.09 -1.18 2.48
C ASP A 193 -6.32 -0.26 2.56
N ARG A 194 -7.09 -0.16 1.46
CA ARG A 194 -8.35 0.59 1.44
C ARG A 194 -9.37 -0.03 2.40
N ALA A 195 -9.54 -1.36 2.38
CA ALA A 195 -10.45 -2.05 3.29
C ALA A 195 -10.02 -1.86 4.77
N ALA A 196 -8.72 -1.91 5.06
CA ALA A 196 -8.19 -1.67 6.39
C ALA A 196 -8.47 -0.24 6.86
N ARG A 197 -8.31 0.77 5.98
CA ARG A 197 -8.65 2.16 6.31
C ARG A 197 -10.14 2.36 6.57
N LEU A 198 -11.02 1.71 5.81
CA LEU A 198 -12.46 1.86 5.99
C LEU A 198 -12.99 1.16 7.24
N LEU A 199 -12.44 -0.02 7.57
CA LEU A 199 -12.99 -0.89 8.62
C LEU A 199 -12.23 -0.78 9.95
N LEU A 200 -10.91 -0.58 9.90
CA LEU A 200 -10.04 -0.61 11.09
C LEU A 200 -9.57 0.77 11.54
N ALA A 201 -9.58 1.78 10.66
CA ALA A 201 -9.34 3.14 11.12
C ALA A 201 -10.54 3.58 11.98
N PRO A 202 -10.31 4.35 13.05
CA PRO A 202 -11.40 5.02 13.71
C PRO A 202 -12.15 5.81 12.64
N ALA A 203 -13.49 5.79 12.68
CA ALA A 203 -14.24 6.85 12.03
C ALA A 203 -13.64 8.11 12.62
N SER A 204 -12.78 8.79 11.86
CA SER A 204 -12.34 10.11 12.23
C SER A 204 -13.67 10.81 12.43
N VAL A 205 -14.01 11.07 13.69
CA VAL A 205 -15.11 11.95 14.07
C VAL A 205 -14.91 13.07 13.09
N SER A 206 -15.81 13.14 12.11
CA SER A 206 -15.73 14.11 11.04
C SER A 206 -15.44 15.37 11.79
N ALA A 207 -14.29 15.97 11.52
CA ALA A 207 -13.96 17.25 12.08
C ALA A 207 -15.02 18.20 11.50
N ALA A 208 -16.21 18.21 12.11
CA ALA A 208 -16.68 19.42 12.75
C ALA A 208 -15.46 19.91 13.49
N ASP A 209 -14.67 20.70 12.76
CA ASP A 209 -13.73 21.66 13.28
C ASP A 209 -14.35 22.10 14.60
N PRO A 210 -13.78 21.78 15.78
CA PRO A 210 -14.33 22.32 17.00
C PRO A 210 -14.34 23.82 16.75
N ALA A 211 -15.54 24.38 16.56
CA ALA A 211 -15.72 25.75 16.10
C ALA A 211 -14.74 26.58 16.93
N PRO A 212 -13.83 27.34 16.29
CA PRO A 212 -12.67 27.91 16.95
C PRO A 212 -13.15 28.48 18.27
N VAL A 213 -12.74 27.86 19.38
CA VAL A 213 -13.16 28.31 20.71
C VAL A 213 -12.74 29.77 20.74
N PRO A 214 -13.68 30.72 20.82
CA PRO A 214 -13.34 32.12 20.76
C PRO A 214 -12.34 32.36 21.88
N VAL A 215 -11.09 32.61 21.51
CA VAL A 215 -10.07 32.99 22.46
C VAL A 215 -10.60 34.28 23.08
N PRO A 216 -10.92 34.31 24.39
CA PRO A 216 -11.41 35.53 25.01
C PRO A 216 -10.34 36.58 24.75
N ALA A 217 -10.74 37.66 24.07
CA ALA A 217 -9.90 38.81 23.83
C ALA A 217 -9.48 39.34 25.21
N THR A 218 -8.32 38.90 25.67
CA THR A 218 -7.72 39.41 26.89
C THR A 218 -7.36 40.84 26.56
N ALA A 219 -8.11 41.74 27.21
CA ALA A 219 -8.03 43.17 27.03
C ALA A 219 -6.57 43.62 27.10
N ALA A 220 -6.02 44.00 25.95
CA ALA A 220 -4.90 44.91 25.87
C ALA A 220 -5.39 46.30 26.30
N ALA A 221 -5.59 46.46 27.62
CA ALA A 221 -5.90 47.73 28.26
C ALA A 221 -5.04 47.84 29.52
N SER A 222 -3.80 48.27 29.34
CA SER A 222 -3.09 49.18 30.26
C SER A 222 -1.65 49.38 29.79
N ARG A 223 -1.40 50.53 29.16
CA ARG A 223 -0.23 51.39 29.36
C ARG A 223 -0.49 52.75 28.72
#